data_AF-A0A314L454-F1
#
_entry.id   AF-A0A314L454-F1
#
_cell.length_a   1.000
_cell.length_b   1.000
_cell.length_c   1.000
_cell.angle_alpha   90.00
_cell.angle_beta   90.00
_cell.angle_gamma   90.00
#
_symmetry.space_group_name_H-M   'P 1'
#
loop_
_entity.id
_entity.type
_entity.pdbx_description
1 polymer ?
#
loop_
_entity_poly.entity_id
_entity_poly.type
_entity_poly.pdbx_seq_one_letter_code
_entity_poly.pdbx_strand_id
1 'polypeptide(L)'
;SKNAIHRLKNLITINKVVFVAIMEPFVRKEKIEGYKKFLGFHKCISNDNGKIWCFWTTNCQTTVLTNEDQQITINISEKGEGNGLFLTAVYVKCTASERSELWHSLERVNAMVNWPLCIGGDFNSILDIDEKLGGRPYRISKSIDFSYCMNNCELVDAGYVG
;
A
#
# COMPACT_ATOMS: atom_id res chain seq x y z
N SER A 1 1.88 -16.84 9.77
CA SER A 1 2.47 -17.90 10.63
C SER A 1 3.74 -17.40 11.30
N LYS A 2 4.21 -17.99 12.41
CA LYS A 2 5.48 -17.56 13.07
C LYS A 2 6.69 -17.59 12.12
N ASN A 3 6.73 -18.52 11.17
CA ASN A 3 7.82 -18.62 10.20
C ASN A 3 7.80 -17.48 9.17
N ALA A 4 6.60 -17.03 8.75
CA ALA A 4 6.47 -15.95 7.78
C ALA A 4 7.07 -14.63 8.28
N ILE A 5 6.81 -14.25 9.53
CA ILE A 5 7.32 -12.99 10.07
C ILE A 5 8.85 -12.99 10.26
N HIS A 6 9.45 -14.13 10.57
CA HIS A 6 10.91 -14.26 10.64
C HIS A 6 11.56 -14.16 9.25
N ARG A 7 10.93 -14.76 8.23
CA ARG A 7 11.37 -14.60 6.84
C ARG A 7 11.28 -13.14 6.39
N LEU A 8 10.17 -12.46 6.71
CA LEU A 8 10.01 -11.04 6.42
C LEU A 8 11.13 -10.21 7.08
N LYS A 9 11.43 -10.46 8.35
CA LYS A 9 12.54 -9.81 9.05
C LYS A 9 13.89 -10.01 8.34
N ASN A 10 14.15 -11.23 7.87
CA ASN A 10 15.37 -11.52 7.11
C ASN A 10 15.41 -10.74 5.80
N LEU A 11 14.31 -10.71 5.05
CA LEU A 11 14.21 -9.95 3.80
C LEU A 11 14.41 -8.44 4.01
N ILE A 12 13.82 -7.87 5.06
CA ILE A 12 14.01 -6.47 5.45
C ILE A 12 15.49 -6.20 5.72
N THR A 13 16.14 -7.07 6.47
CA THR A 13 17.54 -6.90 6.87
C THR A 13 18.49 -7.00 5.68
N ILE A 14 18.32 -8.02 4.83
CA ILE A 14 19.18 -8.27 3.67
C ILE A 14 19.06 -7.16 2.64
N ASN A 15 17.83 -6.73 2.34
CA ASN A 15 17.57 -5.71 1.33
C ASN A 15 17.63 -4.27 1.87
N LYS A 16 17.97 -4.09 3.16
CA LYS A 16 18.03 -2.78 3.83
C LYS A 16 16.76 -1.94 3.61
N VAL A 17 15.60 -2.58 3.75
CA VAL A 17 14.31 -1.97 3.45
C VAL A 17 14.01 -0.86 4.46
N VAL A 18 13.69 0.34 3.96
CA VAL A 18 13.40 1.53 4.79
C VAL A 18 11.91 1.76 5.04
N PHE A 19 11.04 1.17 4.22
CA PHE A 19 9.60 1.22 4.34
C PHE A 19 8.97 -0.13 3.99
N VAL A 20 8.01 -0.59 4.78
CA VAL A 20 7.22 -1.80 4.52
C VAL A 20 5.75 -1.53 4.81
N ALA A 21 4.88 -1.96 3.90
CA ALA A 21 3.45 -2.13 4.16
C ALA A 21 3.12 -3.63 4.27
N ILE A 22 2.29 -3.99 5.26
CA ILE A 22 1.78 -5.34 5.47
C ILE A 22 0.25 -5.27 5.41
N MET A 23 -0.33 -6.01 4.47
CA MET A 23 -1.77 -6.16 4.31
C MET A 23 -2.24 -7.43 5.03
N GLU A 24 -3.40 -7.35 5.67
CA GLU A 24 -4.01 -8.42 6.47
C GLU A 24 -3.04 -9.10 7.45
N PRO A 25 -2.56 -8.38 8.48
CA PRO A 25 -1.65 -8.97 9.46
C PRO A 25 -2.29 -10.10 10.28
N PHE A 26 -3.63 -10.29 10.22
CA PHE A 26 -4.42 -11.27 11.00
C PHE A 26 -4.10 -11.25 12.50
N VAL A 27 -3.73 -10.07 13.01
CA VAL A 27 -3.35 -9.80 14.38
C VAL A 27 -4.01 -8.49 14.80
N ARG A 28 -4.43 -8.40 16.07
CA ARG A 28 -5.05 -7.18 16.58
C ARG A 28 -4.09 -5.99 16.48
N LYS A 29 -4.61 -4.82 16.08
CA LYS A 29 -3.83 -3.61 15.81
C LYS A 29 -2.97 -3.14 16.99
N GLU A 30 -3.36 -3.45 18.22
CA GLU A 30 -2.61 -3.05 19.42
C GLU A 30 -1.22 -3.71 19.50
N LYS A 31 -0.98 -4.79 18.73
CA LYS A 31 0.32 -5.45 18.69
C LYS A 31 1.30 -4.80 17.71
N ILE A 32 0.89 -3.81 16.91
CA ILE A 32 1.73 -3.19 15.88
C ILE A 32 3.06 -2.69 16.43
N GLU A 33 3.07 -2.11 17.62
CA GLU A 33 4.27 -1.62 18.31
C GLU A 33 5.28 -2.75 18.63
N GLY A 34 4.79 -3.93 18.98
CA GLY A 34 5.63 -5.11 19.17
C GLY A 34 6.27 -5.59 17.87
N TYR A 35 5.49 -5.59 16.78
CA TYR A 35 5.99 -5.95 15.45
C TYR A 35 6.99 -4.92 14.91
N LYS A 36 6.74 -3.64 15.13
CA LYS A 36 7.67 -2.54 14.80
C LYS A 36 9.05 -2.82 15.40
N LYS A 37 9.10 -3.07 16.72
CA LYS A 37 10.34 -3.39 17.43
C LYS A 37 10.97 -4.68 16.92
N PHE A 38 10.17 -5.72 16.69
CA PHE A 38 10.66 -7.01 16.21
C PHE A 38 11.30 -6.91 14.81
N LEU A 39 10.67 -6.16 13.91
CA LEU A 39 11.13 -5.95 12.54
C LEU A 39 12.27 -4.93 12.41
N GLY A 40 12.57 -4.19 13.48
CA GLY A 40 13.68 -3.22 13.50
C GLY A 40 13.31 -1.85 12.92
N PHE A 41 12.03 -1.52 12.83
CA PHE A 41 11.58 -0.19 12.41
C PHE A 41 11.41 0.75 13.59
N HIS A 42 11.36 2.04 13.31
CA HIS A 42 11.28 3.07 14.35
C HIS A 42 9.88 3.68 14.48
N LYS A 43 9.16 3.79 13.36
CA LYS A 43 7.80 4.31 13.27
C LYS A 43 6.86 3.27 12.66
N CYS A 44 5.58 3.37 13.01
CA CYS A 44 4.52 2.55 12.41
C CYS A 44 3.19 3.30 12.41
N ILE A 45 2.30 2.89 11.50
CA ILE A 45 0.88 3.28 11.51
C ILE A 45 0.03 2.10 11.06
N SER A 46 -1.18 2.02 11.60
CA SER A 46 -2.21 1.11 11.13
C SER A 46 -3.35 1.94 10.56
N ASN A 47 -4.02 1.43 9.53
CA ASN A 47 -5.29 2.03 9.15
C ASN A 47 -6.39 1.75 10.18
N ASP A 48 -7.51 2.45 10.03
CA ASP A 48 -8.58 2.49 11.03
C ASP A 48 -9.13 1.11 11.39
N ASN A 49 -9.28 0.26 10.37
CA ASN A 49 -9.78 -1.12 10.51
C ASN A 49 -8.70 -2.16 10.85
N GLY A 50 -7.42 -1.76 10.94
CA GLY A 50 -6.34 -2.66 11.36
C GLY A 50 -5.76 -3.56 10.26
N LYS A 51 -6.19 -3.41 9.01
CA LYS A 51 -5.82 -4.31 7.90
C LYS A 51 -4.58 -3.88 7.12
N ILE A 52 -4.15 -2.63 7.24
CA ILE A 52 -2.94 -2.12 6.60
C ILE A 52 -2.00 -1.62 7.70
N TRP A 53 -0.83 -2.22 7.82
CA TRP A 53 0.22 -1.74 8.73
C TRP A 53 1.42 -1.26 7.93
N CYS A 54 1.82 0.00 8.13
CA CYS A 54 3.04 0.55 7.54
C CYS A 54 4.11 0.73 8.61
N PHE A 55 5.37 0.48 8.25
CA PHE A 55 6.55 0.60 9.11
C PHE A 55 7.68 1.32 8.38
N TRP A 56 8.41 2.19 9.07
CA TRP A 56 9.54 2.90 8.46
C TRP A 56 10.58 3.39 9.48
N THR A 57 11.73 3.84 8.96
CA THR A 57 12.88 4.33 9.74
C THR A 57 12.76 5.83 10.10
N THR A 58 13.42 6.26 11.18
CA THR A 58 13.30 7.64 11.76
C THR A 58 14.14 8.72 11.10
N ASN A 59 15.07 8.36 10.22
CA ASN A 59 15.87 9.35 9.49
C ASN A 59 15.01 10.29 8.62
N CYS A 60 13.75 9.91 8.35
CA CYS A 60 12.82 10.71 7.57
C CYS A 60 11.77 11.43 8.44
N GLN A 61 11.47 12.67 8.06
CA GLN A 61 10.24 13.35 8.44
C GLN A 61 9.07 12.64 7.75
N THR A 62 7.92 12.56 8.44
CA THR A 62 6.77 11.82 7.92
C THR A 62 5.49 12.53 8.27
N THR A 63 4.63 12.72 7.28
CA THR A 63 3.26 13.18 7.47
C THR A 63 2.30 12.17 6.87
N VAL A 64 1.17 11.96 7.54
CA VAL A 64 0.08 11.12 7.02
C VAL A 64 -0.83 12.05 6.24
N LEU A 65 -0.97 11.80 4.94
CA LEU A 65 -1.86 12.58 4.08
C LEU A 65 -3.29 12.06 4.18
N THR A 66 -3.44 10.74 4.12
CA THR A 66 -4.72 10.04 4.23
C THR A 66 -4.55 8.74 4.99
N ASN A 67 -5.56 8.40 5.79
CA ASN A 67 -5.69 7.12 6.46
C ASN A 67 -7.15 6.70 6.34
N GLU A 68 -7.41 5.71 5.50
CA GLU A 68 -8.75 5.26 5.14
C GLU A 68 -8.83 3.72 5.19
N ASP A 69 -10.04 3.22 5.03
CA ASP A 69 -10.37 1.80 5.12
C ASP A 69 -9.57 0.90 4.15
N GLN A 70 -9.28 1.42 2.96
CA GLN A 70 -8.63 0.69 1.86
C GLN A 70 -7.25 1.25 1.49
N GLN A 71 -6.80 2.36 2.09
CA GLN A 71 -5.48 2.91 1.82
C GLN A 71 -4.90 3.75 2.96
N ILE A 72 -3.57 3.80 3.03
CA ILE A 72 -2.84 4.82 3.80
C ILE A 72 -1.85 5.49 2.86
N THR A 73 -1.84 6.82 2.82
CA THR A 73 -0.84 7.60 2.09
C THR A 73 0.00 8.38 3.08
N ILE A 74 1.32 8.17 3.02
CA ILE A 74 2.30 8.91 3.81
C ILE A 74 3.29 9.63 2.90
N ASN A 75 3.70 10.83 3.30
CA ASN A 75 4.86 11.50 2.74
C ASN A 75 6.08 11.15 3.59
N ILE A 76 7.16 10.69 2.96
CA ILE A 76 8.46 10.49 3.56
C ILE A 76 9.43 11.51 2.94
N SER A 77 9.93 12.44 3.76
CA SER A 77 10.89 13.46 3.32
C SER A 77 12.10 13.55 4.24
N GLU A 78 13.18 14.16 3.75
CA GLU A 78 14.30 14.54 4.61
C GLU A 78 13.91 15.70 5.54
N LYS A 79 14.59 15.82 6.69
CA LYS A 79 14.29 16.88 7.66
C LYS A 79 14.59 18.25 7.05
N GLY A 80 13.57 19.11 7.02
CA GLY A 80 13.71 20.48 6.52
C GLY A 80 13.45 20.64 5.02
N GLU A 81 13.17 19.55 4.31
CA GLU A 81 12.73 19.59 2.91
C GLU A 81 11.22 19.34 2.81
N GLY A 82 10.52 20.22 2.11
CA GLY A 82 9.08 20.10 1.82
C GLY A 82 8.75 19.14 0.68
N ASN A 83 9.78 18.54 0.06
CA ASN A 83 9.70 17.73 -1.14
C ASN A 83 10.08 16.30 -0.74
N GLY A 84 9.16 15.34 -0.91
CA GLY A 84 9.36 13.98 -0.44
C GLY A 84 8.72 12.94 -1.36
N LEU A 85 8.88 11.68 -1.00
CA LEU A 85 8.24 10.56 -1.69
C LEU A 85 6.92 10.24 -1.00
N PHE A 86 5.84 10.24 -1.77
CA PHE A 86 4.54 9.80 -1.30
C PHE A 86 4.40 8.30 -1.54
N LEU A 87 4.03 7.58 -0.49
CA LEU A 87 3.82 6.14 -0.52
C LEU A 87 2.38 5.85 -0.11
N THR A 88 1.63 5.26 -1.02
CA THR A 88 0.26 4.78 -0.77
C THR A 88 0.27 3.26 -0.67
N ALA A 89 -0.08 2.75 0.51
CA ALA A 89 -0.33 1.34 0.73
C ALA A 89 -1.82 1.06 0.53
N VAL A 90 -2.19 0.13 -0.34
CA VAL A 90 -3.59 -0.23 -0.63
C VAL A 90 -3.95 -1.66 -0.20
N TYR A 91 -5.17 -1.84 0.28
CA TYR A 91 -5.77 -3.15 0.48
C TYR A 91 -7.24 -3.11 0.08
N VAL A 92 -7.53 -3.67 -1.10
CA VAL A 92 -8.77 -3.40 -1.84
C VAL A 92 -9.89 -4.37 -1.47
N LYS A 93 -11.10 -3.85 -1.26
CA LYS A 93 -12.31 -4.63 -0.95
C LYS A 93 -12.84 -5.37 -2.18
N CYS A 94 -13.60 -6.44 -1.92
CA CYS A 94 -14.01 -7.38 -2.96
C CYS A 94 -15.19 -6.90 -3.83
N THR A 95 -16.05 -6.01 -3.33
CA THR A 95 -17.25 -5.58 -4.08
C THR A 95 -16.97 -4.34 -4.93
N ALA A 96 -17.65 -4.21 -6.07
CA ALA A 96 -17.41 -3.10 -7.01
C ALA A 96 -17.74 -1.73 -6.39
N SER A 97 -18.82 -1.65 -5.63
CA SER A 97 -19.23 -0.42 -4.94
C SER A 97 -18.17 0.04 -3.93
N GLU A 98 -17.61 -0.89 -3.15
CA GLU A 98 -16.55 -0.57 -2.19
C GLU A 98 -15.24 -0.18 -2.88
N ARG A 99 -14.88 -0.82 -4.01
CA ARG A 99 -13.68 -0.43 -4.76
C ARG A 99 -13.76 0.98 -5.32
N SER A 100 -14.95 1.42 -5.74
CA SER A 100 -15.16 2.77 -6.24
C SER A 100 -14.74 3.84 -5.23
N GLU A 101 -14.94 3.60 -3.92
CA GLU A 101 -14.48 4.52 -2.86
C GLU A 101 -12.96 4.70 -2.87
N LEU A 102 -12.22 3.60 -3.10
CA LEU A 102 -10.76 3.65 -3.19
C LEU A 102 -10.31 4.42 -4.42
N TRP A 103 -10.92 4.19 -5.60
CA TRP A 103 -10.51 4.88 -6.83
C TRP A 103 -10.64 6.39 -6.70
N HIS A 104 -11.78 6.87 -6.21
CA HIS A 104 -11.94 8.30 -5.92
C HIS A 104 -10.97 8.80 -4.85
N SER A 105 -10.58 7.97 -3.89
CA SER A 105 -9.58 8.31 -2.88
C SER A 105 -8.19 8.50 -3.48
N LEU A 106 -7.77 7.59 -4.38
CA LEU A 106 -6.51 7.69 -5.09
C LEU A 106 -6.46 8.91 -6.00
N GLU A 107 -7.55 9.23 -6.70
CA GLU A 107 -7.65 10.45 -7.51
C GLU A 107 -7.52 11.72 -6.67
N ARG A 108 -8.17 11.76 -5.49
CA ARG A 108 -8.00 12.88 -4.53
C ARG A 108 -6.55 12.99 -4.04
N VAL A 109 -5.92 11.87 -3.70
CA VAL A 109 -4.51 11.84 -3.29
C VAL A 109 -3.63 12.39 -4.41
N ASN A 110 -3.81 11.91 -5.65
CA ASN A 110 -3.04 12.38 -6.80
C ASN A 110 -3.19 13.89 -7.02
N ALA A 111 -4.42 14.42 -6.92
CA ALA A 111 -4.67 15.86 -7.05
C ALA A 111 -4.04 16.73 -5.94
N MET A 112 -3.74 16.15 -4.78
CA MET A 112 -3.07 16.84 -3.67
C MET A 112 -1.54 16.75 -3.72
N VAL A 113 -1.00 15.81 -4.51
CA VAL A 113 0.42 15.47 -4.51
C VAL A 113 1.09 16.01 -5.78
N ASN A 114 2.02 16.95 -5.59
CA ASN A 114 2.84 17.52 -6.67
C ASN A 114 4.25 16.91 -6.75
N TRP A 115 4.45 15.73 -6.14
CA TRP A 115 5.74 15.06 -5.97
C TRP A 115 5.62 13.58 -6.35
N PRO A 116 6.72 12.82 -6.47
CA PRO A 116 6.64 11.41 -6.78
C PRO A 116 5.68 10.65 -5.86
N LEU A 117 4.72 9.94 -6.45
CA LEU A 117 3.74 9.10 -5.79
C LEU A 117 3.97 7.64 -6.21
N CYS A 118 4.19 6.78 -5.24
CA CYS A 118 4.25 5.33 -5.44
C CYS A 118 3.08 4.68 -4.72
N ILE A 119 2.31 3.88 -5.47
CA ILE A 119 1.15 3.17 -4.96
C ILE A 119 1.45 1.68 -5.06
N GLY A 120 1.34 0.97 -3.95
CA GLY A 120 1.59 -0.46 -3.89
C GLY A 120 0.67 -1.14 -2.88
N GLY A 121 0.39 -2.41 -3.11
CA GLY A 121 -0.47 -3.19 -2.22
C GLY A 121 -1.19 -4.31 -2.95
N ASP A 122 -2.28 -4.75 -2.34
CA ASP A 122 -3.11 -5.82 -2.89
C ASP A 122 -4.38 -5.20 -3.48
N PHE A 123 -4.39 -5.10 -4.81
CA PHE A 123 -5.50 -4.54 -5.56
C PHE A 123 -6.68 -5.50 -5.70
N ASN A 124 -6.52 -6.80 -5.38
CA ASN A 124 -7.55 -7.84 -5.56
C ASN A 124 -8.24 -7.84 -6.94
N SER A 125 -7.63 -7.19 -7.93
CA SER A 125 -8.13 -7.03 -9.28
C SER A 125 -7.03 -7.45 -10.22
N ILE A 126 -7.32 -8.52 -10.93
CA ILE A 126 -6.52 -9.02 -12.04
C ILE A 126 -6.41 -7.88 -13.07
N LEU A 127 -5.18 -7.46 -13.37
CA LEU A 127 -4.91 -6.41 -14.34
C LEU A 127 -5.13 -6.92 -15.76
N ASP A 128 -4.89 -8.21 -15.97
CA ASP A 128 -4.92 -8.82 -17.28
C ASP A 128 -5.70 -10.15 -17.34
N ILE A 129 -6.50 -10.34 -18.39
CA ILE A 129 -7.21 -11.62 -18.63
C ILE A 129 -6.23 -12.80 -18.61
N ASP A 130 -4.98 -12.56 -19.02
CA ASP A 130 -3.91 -13.54 -19.12
C ASP A 130 -3.24 -13.89 -17.79
N GLU A 131 -3.43 -13.11 -16.72
CA GLU A 131 -2.95 -13.47 -15.37
C GLU A 131 -3.79 -14.60 -14.72
N LYS A 132 -4.93 -14.95 -15.32
CA LYS A 132 -5.86 -15.90 -14.75
C LYS A 132 -5.68 -17.31 -15.33
N LEU A 133 -4.90 -18.14 -14.64
CA LEU A 133 -4.84 -19.59 -14.90
C LEU A 133 -6.11 -20.29 -14.38
N GLY A 134 -7.19 -20.24 -15.16
CA GLY A 134 -8.43 -21.03 -14.97
C GLY A 134 -9.58 -20.38 -14.18
N GLY A 135 -10.74 -21.05 -14.15
CA GLY A 135 -11.97 -20.61 -13.46
C GLY A 135 -13.01 -19.93 -14.37
N ARG A 136 -14.05 -19.31 -13.76
CA ARG A 136 -15.13 -18.61 -14.50
C ARG A 136 -14.57 -17.44 -15.34
N PRO A 137 -15.17 -17.13 -16.52
CA PRO A 137 -14.72 -16.04 -17.40
C PRO A 137 -14.53 -14.73 -16.64
N TYR A 138 -13.40 -14.07 -16.88
CA TYR A 138 -13.09 -12.78 -16.28
C TYR A 138 -14.08 -11.72 -16.80
N ARG A 139 -14.64 -10.91 -15.88
CA ARG A 139 -15.55 -9.82 -16.28
C ARG A 139 -14.71 -8.57 -16.48
N ILE A 140 -14.56 -8.15 -17.73
CA ILE A 140 -13.86 -6.92 -18.16
C ILE A 140 -14.31 -5.71 -17.33
N SER A 141 -15.59 -5.64 -16.97
CA SER A 141 -16.17 -4.61 -16.11
C SER A 141 -15.48 -4.45 -14.74
N LYS A 142 -14.70 -5.44 -14.27
CA LYS A 142 -13.94 -5.34 -13.03
C LYS A 142 -12.61 -4.60 -13.18
N SER A 143 -12.02 -4.59 -14.37
CA SER A 143 -10.77 -3.85 -14.66
C SER A 143 -11.02 -2.43 -15.14
N ILE A 144 -12.15 -2.15 -15.79
CA ILE A 144 -12.42 -0.85 -16.40
C ILE A 144 -12.24 0.31 -15.40
N ASP A 145 -12.88 0.24 -14.23
CA ASP A 145 -12.78 1.31 -13.24
C ASP A 145 -11.34 1.51 -12.73
N PHE A 146 -10.58 0.41 -12.62
CA PHE A 146 -9.19 0.47 -12.21
C PHE A 146 -8.31 1.07 -13.31
N SER A 147 -8.51 0.69 -14.58
CA SER A 147 -7.82 1.28 -15.72
C SER A 147 -8.12 2.79 -15.86
N TYR A 148 -9.35 3.21 -15.58
CA TYR A 148 -9.69 4.65 -15.53
C TYR A 148 -8.94 5.35 -14.40
N CYS A 149 -8.92 4.78 -13.20
CA CYS A 149 -8.15 5.35 -12.09
C CYS A 149 -6.66 5.46 -12.43
N MET A 150 -6.05 4.43 -13.01
CA MET A 150 -4.65 4.45 -13.45
C MET A 150 -4.39 5.58 -14.44
N ASN A 151 -5.26 5.74 -15.44
CA ASN A 151 -5.14 6.81 -16.44
C ASN A 151 -5.35 8.21 -15.82
N ASN A 152 -6.36 8.38 -14.97
CA ASN A 152 -6.67 9.66 -14.33
C ASN A 152 -5.57 10.11 -13.36
N CYS A 153 -4.89 9.15 -12.73
CA CYS A 153 -3.76 9.42 -11.85
C CYS A 153 -2.41 9.43 -12.58
N GLU A 154 -2.40 9.28 -13.91
CA GLU A 154 -1.18 9.18 -14.73
C GLU A 154 -0.17 8.14 -14.21
N LEU A 155 -0.70 7.05 -13.63
CA LEU A 155 0.10 6.01 -13.01
C LEU A 155 0.66 5.08 -14.08
N VAL A 156 1.93 4.72 -13.90
CA VAL A 156 2.62 3.74 -14.72
C VAL A 156 2.93 2.53 -13.86
N ASP A 157 2.67 1.33 -14.38
CA ASP A 157 3.12 0.10 -13.72
C ASP A 157 4.64 0.08 -13.66
N ALA A 158 5.19 -0.06 -12.46
CA ALA A 158 6.63 -0.15 -12.23
C ALA A 158 7.24 -1.43 -12.83
N GLY A 159 6.40 -2.39 -13.21
CA GLY A 159 6.79 -3.67 -13.80
C GLY A 159 7.26 -4.63 -12.71
N TYR A 160 6.60 -5.78 -12.60
CA TYR A 160 7.06 -6.88 -11.76
C TYR A 160 6.86 -8.19 -12.51
N VAL A 161 7.95 -8.96 -12.68
CA VAL A 161 7.89 -10.33 -13.17
C VAL A 161 8.24 -11.23 -11.98
N GLY A 162 7.24 -11.93 -11.46
CA GLY A 162 7.34 -12.84 -10.32
C GLY A 162 7.70 -14.27 -10.69
#